data_AF-A0A4Q7NWY9-F1
#
_entry.id   AF-A0A4Q7NWY9-F1
#
_cell.length_a   1.000
_cell.length_b   1.000
_cell.length_c   1.000
_cell.angle_alpha   90.00
_cell.angle_beta   90.00
_cell.angle_gamma   90.00
#
_symmetry.space_group_name_H-M   'P 1'
#
loop_
_entity.id
_entity.type
_entity.pdbx_description
1 polymer ?
#
loop_
_entity_poly.entity_id
_entity_poly.type
_entity_poly.pdbx_seq_one_letter_code
_entity_poly.pdbx_strand_id
1 'polypeptide(L)'
;MPKMIKKFNLKLILLECFALIFIISGIDRLYVAYNGKQFDALMNEDWEKFDSLTEVRIGQFFADQAYWTLASLIIGVIAVGLVNWKYKFGIINSIVVLILTFGIYSSGIYSSGIINRYLNYFCGLFAKGYGMAFLIGGLIILLTGIIILWQAITMNKKHSTQHRL
;
A
#
# COMPACT_ATOMS: atom_id res chain seq x y z
N MET A 1 26.91 -26.78 2.62
CA MET A 1 26.13 -25.59 3.06
C MET A 1 24.75 -26.03 3.53
N PRO A 2 24.50 -26.27 4.83
CA PRO A 2 23.21 -26.80 5.24
C PRO A 2 22.27 -25.72 5.84
N LYS A 3 20.98 -25.84 5.46
CA LYS A 3 19.79 -25.25 6.09
C LYS A 3 19.57 -23.73 5.96
N MET A 4 19.48 -23.23 4.73
CA MET A 4 18.81 -21.95 4.45
C MET A 4 17.29 -22.07 4.20
N ILE A 5 16.72 -23.28 4.28
CA ILE A 5 15.26 -23.45 4.35
C ILE A 5 14.84 -23.12 5.79
N LYS A 6 14.78 -21.82 6.09
CA LYS A 6 14.12 -21.31 7.29
C LYS A 6 12.62 -21.59 7.17
N LYS A 7 12.01 -21.96 8.30
CA LYS A 7 10.59 -22.29 8.43
C LYS A 7 9.70 -21.25 7.73
N PHE A 8 8.87 -21.74 6.82
CA PHE A 8 7.71 -21.03 6.29
C PHE A 8 6.83 -20.54 7.45
N ASN A 9 6.42 -19.27 7.42
CA ASN A 9 5.60 -18.68 8.48
C ASN A 9 4.39 -17.99 7.88
N LEU A 10 3.28 -18.73 7.78
CA LEU A 10 2.03 -18.23 7.20
C LEU A 10 1.52 -16.99 7.92
N LYS A 11 1.61 -16.95 9.26
CA LYS A 11 1.15 -15.81 10.05
C LYS A 11 1.93 -14.52 9.72
N LEU A 12 3.25 -14.63 9.58
CA LEU A 12 4.10 -13.51 9.15
C LEU A 12 3.69 -13.04 7.75
N ILE A 13 3.59 -13.97 6.80
CA ILE A 13 3.23 -13.69 5.40
C ILE A 13 1.89 -12.95 5.31
N LEU A 14 0.86 -13.44 5.99
CA LEU A 14 -0.48 -12.84 5.97
C LEU A 14 -0.47 -11.44 6.56
N LEU A 15 0.24 -11.21 7.68
CA LEU A 15 0.35 -9.89 8.29
C LEU A 15 1.16 -8.92 7.42
N GLU A 16 2.21 -9.39 6.75
CA GLU A 16 3.01 -8.58 5.81
C GLU A 16 2.19 -8.19 4.58
N CYS A 17 1.46 -9.12 3.97
CA CYS A 17 0.54 -8.81 2.88
C CYS A 17 -0.54 -7.82 3.33
N PHE A 18 -1.13 -8.03 4.51
CA PHE A 18 -2.14 -7.12 5.05
C PHE A 18 -1.56 -5.72 5.32
N ALA A 19 -0.36 -5.62 5.88
CA ALA A 19 0.33 -4.34 6.07
C ALA A 19 0.59 -3.63 4.74
N LEU A 20 1.07 -4.37 3.73
CA LEU A 20 1.33 -3.82 2.40
C LEU A 20 0.06 -3.28 1.74
N ILE A 21 -1.10 -3.92 1.93
CA ILE A 21 -2.38 -3.38 1.43
C ILE A 21 -2.60 -1.96 1.97
N PHE A 22 -2.43 -1.75 3.27
CA PHE A 22 -2.61 -0.44 3.89
C PHE A 22 -1.53 0.55 3.48
N ILE A 23 -0.26 0.13 3.43
CA ILE A 23 0.85 1.01 3.05
C ILE A 23 0.65 1.52 1.62
N ILE A 24 0.42 0.63 0.66
CA ILE A 24 0.21 0.99 -0.75
C ILE A 24 -1.05 1.85 -0.90
N SER A 25 -2.16 1.45 -0.27
CA SER A 25 -3.42 2.22 -0.27
C SER A 25 -3.25 3.62 0.33
N GLY A 26 -2.42 3.76 1.36
CA GLY A 26 -2.11 5.05 1.98
C GLY A 26 -1.30 5.94 1.05
N ILE A 27 -0.25 5.39 0.41
CA ILE A 27 0.59 6.13 -0.56
C ILE A 27 -0.23 6.58 -1.77
N ASP A 28 -1.08 5.72 -2.32
CA ASP A 28 -1.96 6.08 -3.45
C ASP A 28 -2.88 7.25 -3.08
N ARG A 29 -3.38 7.30 -1.84
CA ARG A 29 -4.20 8.41 -1.36
C ARG A 29 -3.41 9.69 -1.18
N LEU A 30 -2.14 9.61 -0.78
CA LEU A 30 -1.26 10.78 -0.76
C LEU A 30 -1.02 11.32 -2.17
N TYR A 31 -0.93 10.47 -3.18
CA TYR A 31 -0.88 10.90 -4.59
C TYR A 31 -2.18 11.59 -5.03
N VAL A 32 -3.34 11.05 -4.65
CA VAL A 32 -4.63 11.68 -4.90
C VAL A 32 -4.72 13.03 -4.19
N ALA A 33 -4.25 13.13 -2.96
CA ALA A 33 -4.21 14.37 -2.19
C ALA A 33 -3.33 15.43 -2.86
N TYR A 34 -2.15 15.02 -3.35
CA TYR A 34 -1.22 15.89 -4.09
C TYR A 34 -1.90 16.49 -5.34
N ASN A 35 -2.67 15.68 -6.07
CA ASN A 35 -3.46 16.09 -7.22
C ASN A 35 -4.92 16.43 -6.87
N GLY A 36 -5.18 16.86 -5.62
CA GLY A 36 -6.53 16.94 -5.09
C GLY A 36 -7.48 17.85 -5.89
N LYS A 37 -6.96 18.94 -6.46
CA LYS A 37 -7.76 19.86 -7.29
C LYS A 37 -8.17 19.23 -8.62
N GLN A 38 -7.27 18.46 -9.24
CA GLN A 38 -7.54 17.73 -10.46
C GLN A 38 -8.59 16.64 -10.21
N PHE A 39 -8.45 15.88 -9.10
CA PHE A 39 -9.46 14.89 -8.71
C PHE A 39 -10.81 15.53 -8.36
N ASP A 40 -10.83 16.67 -7.66
CA ASP A 40 -12.06 17.42 -7.39
C ASP A 40 -12.74 17.86 -8.70
N ALA A 41 -11.98 18.35 -9.69
CA ALA A 41 -12.53 18.75 -10.99
C ALA A 41 -13.12 17.54 -11.75
N LEU A 42 -12.38 16.43 -11.83
CA LEU A 42 -12.84 15.20 -12.49
C LEU A 42 -14.10 14.63 -11.86
N MET A 43 -14.18 14.60 -10.52
CA MET A 43 -15.31 14.01 -9.81
C MET A 43 -16.57 14.89 -9.84
N ASN A 44 -16.42 16.18 -10.12
CA ASN A 44 -17.53 17.10 -10.38
C ASN A 44 -17.84 17.25 -11.88
N GLU A 45 -17.19 16.46 -12.75
CA GLU A 45 -17.33 16.52 -14.22
C GLU A 45 -17.00 17.91 -14.81
N ASP A 46 -16.14 18.68 -14.14
CA ASP A 46 -15.72 20.02 -14.55
C ASP A 46 -14.44 19.92 -15.42
N TRP A 47 -14.66 19.58 -16.69
CA TRP A 47 -13.59 19.32 -17.67
C TRP A 47 -12.76 20.57 -17.98
N GLU A 48 -13.39 21.74 -18.08
CA GLU A 48 -12.70 23.00 -18.33
C GLU A 48 -11.73 23.34 -17.19
N LYS A 49 -12.18 23.13 -15.94
CA LYS A 49 -11.31 23.31 -14.78
C LYS A 49 -10.19 22.29 -14.75
N PHE A 50 -10.45 21.02 -15.08
CA PHE A 50 -9.39 20.01 -15.15
C PHE A 50 -8.31 20.40 -16.18
N ASP A 51 -8.72 20.76 -17.40
CA ASP A 51 -7.80 21.18 -18.47
C ASP A 51 -7.05 22.48 -18.11
N SER A 52 -7.64 23.37 -17.31
CA SER A 52 -6.95 24.56 -16.80
C SER A 52 -5.90 24.25 -15.73
N LEU A 53 -6.03 23.10 -15.04
CA LEU A 53 -5.14 22.69 -13.95
C LEU A 53 -3.98 21.81 -14.41
N THR A 54 -4.04 21.26 -15.63
CA THR A 54 -2.99 20.41 -16.18
C THR A 54 -3.00 20.39 -17.70
N GLU A 55 -1.80 20.32 -18.29
CA GLU A 55 -1.64 20.11 -19.74
C GLU A 55 -1.71 18.60 -20.10
N VAL A 56 -1.84 17.73 -19.10
CA VAL A 56 -1.80 16.27 -19.26
C VAL A 56 -3.19 15.76 -19.62
N ARG A 57 -3.29 14.94 -20.67
CA ARG A 57 -4.55 14.27 -21.05
C ARG A 57 -5.02 13.36 -19.92
N ILE A 58 -6.33 13.24 -19.73
CA ILE A 58 -6.92 12.39 -18.68
C ILE A 58 -6.43 10.94 -18.69
N GLY A 59 -6.25 10.34 -19.86
CA GLY A 59 -5.72 8.98 -19.99
C GLY A 59 -4.29 8.87 -19.46
N GLN A 60 -3.47 9.90 -19.69
CA GLN A 60 -2.12 9.96 -19.15
C GLN A 60 -2.12 10.23 -17.64
N PHE A 61 -3.03 11.06 -17.14
CA PHE A 61 -3.18 11.28 -15.70
C PHE A 61 -3.48 9.98 -14.92
N PHE A 62 -4.40 9.16 -15.42
CA PHE A 62 -4.67 7.85 -14.82
C PHE A 62 -3.54 6.84 -15.04
N ALA A 63 -2.81 6.93 -16.16
CA ALA A 63 -1.61 6.12 -16.37
C ALA A 63 -0.52 6.48 -15.34
N ASP A 64 -0.29 7.77 -15.08
CA ASP A 64 0.67 8.26 -14.09
C ASP A 64 0.28 7.78 -12.68
N GLN A 65 -1.02 7.80 -12.34
CA GLN A 65 -1.50 7.21 -11.10
C GLN A 65 -1.20 5.71 -11.02
N ALA A 66 -1.45 4.95 -12.09
CA ALA A 66 -1.17 3.51 -12.12
C ALA A 66 0.34 3.21 -11.99
N TYR A 67 1.19 4.02 -12.63
CA TYR A 67 2.65 3.95 -12.46
C TYR A 67 3.07 4.23 -11.03
N TRP A 68 2.42 5.20 -10.37
CA TRP A 68 2.68 5.51 -8.97
C TRP A 68 2.31 4.35 -8.04
N THR A 69 1.17 3.71 -8.25
CA THR A 69 0.76 2.52 -7.49
C THR A 69 1.75 1.37 -7.70
N LEU A 70 2.17 1.13 -8.96
CA LEU A 70 3.14 0.08 -9.27
C LEU A 70 4.49 0.35 -8.60
N ALA A 71 4.98 1.60 -8.63
CA ALA A 71 6.21 2.00 -7.95
C ALA A 71 6.10 1.79 -6.43
N SER A 72 4.97 2.16 -5.84
CA SER A 72 4.68 1.98 -4.42
C SER A 72 4.68 0.51 -4.02
N LEU A 73 4.12 -0.36 -4.87
CA LEU A 73 4.13 -1.81 -4.68
C LEU A 73 5.55 -2.37 -4.68
N ILE A 74 6.36 -2.00 -5.68
CA ILE A 74 7.75 -2.46 -5.79
C ILE A 74 8.55 -2.04 -4.54
N ILE A 75 8.45 -0.78 -4.15
CA ILE A 75 9.13 -0.24 -2.96
C ILE A 75 8.67 -0.98 -1.70
N GLY A 76 7.36 -1.20 -1.53
CA GLY A 76 6.80 -1.91 -0.38
C GLY A 76 7.31 -3.34 -0.27
N VAL A 77 7.31 -4.08 -1.38
CA VAL A 77 7.81 -5.47 -1.42
C VAL A 77 9.31 -5.52 -1.12
N ILE A 78 10.11 -4.60 -1.69
CA ILE A 78 11.55 -4.50 -1.39
C ILE A 78 11.76 -4.20 0.10
N ALA A 79 11.00 -3.27 0.68
CA ALA A 79 11.10 -2.92 2.09
C ALA A 79 10.83 -4.12 3.01
N VAL A 80 9.76 -4.89 2.75
CA VAL A 80 9.47 -6.13 3.49
C VAL A 80 10.58 -7.16 3.28
N GLY A 81 11.10 -7.30 2.06
CA GLY A 81 12.23 -8.18 1.75
C GLY A 81 13.48 -7.85 2.59
N LEU A 82 13.84 -6.56 2.66
CA LEU A 82 14.99 -6.06 3.44
C LEU A 82 14.78 -6.25 4.94
N VAL A 83 13.58 -5.99 5.44
CA VAL A 83 13.20 -6.24 6.84
C VAL A 83 13.35 -7.72 7.17
N ASN A 84 12.81 -8.60 6.33
CA ASN A 84 12.87 -10.04 6.54
C ASN A 84 14.30 -10.58 6.49
N TRP A 85 15.13 -10.03 5.60
CA TRP A 85 16.56 -10.31 5.61
C TRP A 85 17.19 -9.88 6.94
N LYS A 86 16.99 -8.62 7.36
CA LYS A 86 17.57 -8.04 8.58
C LYS A 86 17.23 -8.88 9.82
N TYR A 87 15.98 -9.32 9.95
CA TYR A 87 15.54 -10.15 11.08
C TYR A 87 15.79 -11.65 10.87
N LYS A 88 16.47 -12.03 9.78
CA LYS A 88 16.78 -13.41 9.44
C LYS A 88 15.51 -14.27 9.39
N PHE A 89 14.38 -13.74 8.94
CA PHE A 89 13.24 -14.57 8.53
C PHE A 89 13.60 -15.36 7.25
N GLY A 90 12.80 -16.37 6.93
CA GLY A 90 13.06 -17.21 5.75
C GLY A 90 12.80 -16.46 4.46
N ILE A 91 13.72 -16.55 3.50
CA ILE A 91 13.60 -15.88 2.20
C ILE A 91 12.33 -16.32 1.45
N ILE A 92 11.87 -17.56 1.70
CA ILE A 92 10.62 -18.07 1.16
C ILE A 92 9.40 -17.25 1.57
N ASN A 93 9.40 -16.64 2.77
CA ASN A 93 8.30 -15.79 3.22
C ASN A 93 8.22 -14.53 2.35
N SER A 94 9.35 -13.88 2.09
CA SER A 94 9.42 -12.69 1.23
C SER A 94 9.01 -12.99 -0.21
N ILE A 95 9.39 -14.15 -0.75
CA ILE A 95 8.97 -14.59 -2.10
C ILE A 95 7.45 -14.77 -2.15
N VAL A 96 6.87 -15.42 -1.14
CA VAL A 96 5.42 -15.64 -1.08
C VAL A 96 4.68 -14.31 -0.90
N VAL A 97 5.17 -13.41 -0.05
CA VAL A 97 4.61 -12.05 0.08
C VAL A 97 4.65 -11.30 -1.25
N LEU A 98 5.74 -11.40 -2.01
CA LEU A 98 5.84 -10.80 -3.33
C LEU A 98 4.74 -11.34 -4.26
N ILE A 99 4.62 -12.66 -4.38
CA ILE A 99 3.62 -13.30 -5.25
C ILE A 99 2.19 -12.90 -4.84
N LEU A 100 1.88 -12.96 -3.55
CA LEU A 100 0.55 -12.61 -3.04
C LEU A 100 0.25 -11.12 -3.23
N THR A 101 1.21 -10.23 -2.97
CA THR A 101 1.01 -8.78 -3.12
C THR A 101 0.77 -8.41 -4.58
N PHE A 102 1.51 -9.01 -5.52
CA PHE A 102 1.25 -8.85 -6.95
C PHE A 102 -0.12 -9.42 -7.35
N GLY A 103 -0.51 -10.59 -6.82
CA GLY A 103 -1.85 -11.16 -7.06
C GLY A 103 -2.98 -10.25 -6.55
N ILE A 104 -2.81 -9.67 -5.36
CA ILE A 104 -3.74 -8.68 -4.78
C ILE A 104 -3.82 -7.44 -5.67
N TYR A 105 -2.69 -6.95 -6.18
CA TYR A 105 -2.68 -5.82 -7.10
C TYR A 105 -3.47 -6.10 -8.38
N SER A 106 -3.24 -7.25 -9.02
CA SER A 106 -3.95 -7.67 -10.24
C SER A 106 -5.46 -7.83 -10.05
N SER A 107 -5.93 -8.03 -8.80
CA SER A 107 -7.37 -8.11 -8.50
C SER A 107 -8.10 -6.75 -8.54
N GLY A 108 -7.37 -5.62 -8.64
CA GLY A 108 -7.96 -4.28 -8.65
C GLY A 108 -8.35 -3.75 -7.27
N ILE A 109 -7.94 -4.41 -6.18
CA ILE A 109 -8.23 -4.00 -4.79
C ILE A 109 -7.82 -2.55 -4.51
N TYR A 110 -6.73 -2.06 -5.10
CA TYR A 110 -6.21 -0.71 -4.88
C TYR A 110 -6.95 0.37 -5.70
N SER A 111 -7.52 0.01 -6.86
CA SER A 111 -8.08 0.99 -7.81
C SER A 111 -9.60 1.06 -7.79
N SER A 112 -10.30 -0.07 -7.81
CA SER A 112 -11.76 -0.12 -8.02
C SER A 112 -12.49 -1.08 -7.08
N GLY A 113 -11.75 -1.88 -6.32
CA GLY A 113 -12.31 -2.87 -5.41
C GLY A 113 -13.10 -2.30 -4.23
N ILE A 114 -13.83 -3.17 -3.55
CA ILE A 114 -14.69 -2.82 -2.41
C ILE A 114 -13.91 -2.17 -1.26
N ILE A 115 -12.67 -2.63 -1.02
CA ILE A 115 -11.77 -2.06 -0.03
C ILE A 115 -11.44 -0.61 -0.38
N ASN A 116 -11.14 -0.30 -1.64
CA ASN A 116 -10.86 1.07 -2.08
C ASN A 116 -12.07 1.99 -1.82
N ARG A 117 -13.29 1.52 -2.08
CA ARG A 117 -14.52 2.29 -1.80
C ARG A 117 -14.66 2.63 -0.32
N TYR A 118 -14.48 1.65 0.57
CA TYR A 118 -14.56 1.88 2.02
C TYR A 118 -13.47 2.84 2.51
N LEU A 119 -12.24 2.67 2.03
CA LEU A 119 -11.14 3.55 2.40
C LEU A 119 -11.31 4.98 1.84
N ASN A 120 -11.91 5.15 0.66
CA ASN A 120 -12.27 6.47 0.13
C ASN A 120 -13.40 7.12 0.93
N TYR A 121 -14.41 6.34 1.30
CA TYR A 121 -15.47 6.80 2.20
C TYR A 121 -14.89 7.27 3.54
N PHE A 122 -13.96 6.50 4.11
CA PHE A 122 -13.22 6.88 5.30
C PHE A 122 -12.46 8.21 5.13
N CYS A 123 -11.77 8.43 4.01
CA CYS A 123 -11.12 9.71 3.71
C CYS A 123 -12.12 10.87 3.66
N GLY A 124 -13.28 10.66 3.02
CA GLY A 124 -14.35 11.66 2.89
C GLY A 124 -14.95 12.13 4.21
N LEU A 125 -14.71 11.42 5.33
CA LEU A 125 -15.14 11.86 6.66
C LEU A 125 -14.35 13.08 7.18
N PHE A 126 -13.16 13.33 6.64
CA PHE A 126 -12.26 14.39 7.15
C PHE A 126 -12.43 15.74 6.47
N ALA A 127 -12.79 15.76 5.18
CA ALA A 127 -13.01 17.00 4.43
C ALA A 127 -13.87 16.75 3.17
N LYS A 128 -14.41 17.83 2.60
CA LYS A 128 -15.24 17.75 1.38
C LYS A 128 -14.43 17.58 0.09
N GLY A 129 -13.21 18.12 0.03
CA GLY A 129 -12.35 18.04 -1.15
C GLY A 129 -11.31 16.93 -1.05
N TYR A 130 -10.97 16.33 -2.19
CA TYR A 130 -10.04 15.21 -2.30
C TYR A 130 -8.67 15.54 -1.70
N GLY A 131 -8.18 16.78 -1.84
CA GLY A 131 -6.90 17.21 -1.28
C GLY A 131 -6.74 16.92 0.22
N MET A 132 -7.51 17.61 1.06
CA MET A 132 -7.39 17.44 2.52
C MET A 132 -7.96 16.11 3.03
N ALA A 133 -9.05 15.61 2.42
CA ALA A 133 -9.68 14.36 2.81
C ALA A 133 -8.73 13.17 2.64
N PHE A 134 -8.08 13.09 1.47
CA PHE A 134 -7.16 12.00 1.16
C PHE A 134 -5.79 12.21 1.81
N LEU A 135 -5.39 13.45 2.13
CA LEU A 135 -4.17 13.68 2.90
C LEU A 135 -4.29 13.09 4.32
N ILE A 136 -5.33 13.48 5.06
CA ILE A 136 -5.53 13.03 6.44
C ILE A 136 -5.82 11.53 6.47
N GLY A 137 -6.79 11.08 5.67
CA GLY A 137 -7.15 9.67 5.62
C GLY A 137 -6.01 8.79 5.10
N GLY A 138 -5.27 9.26 4.09
CA GLY A 138 -4.10 8.57 3.55
C GLY A 138 -2.97 8.41 4.57
N LEU A 139 -2.67 9.46 5.35
CA LEU A 139 -1.71 9.37 6.45
C LEU A 139 -2.14 8.36 7.53
N ILE A 140 -3.41 8.37 7.94
CA ILE A 140 -3.92 7.41 8.94
C ILE A 140 -3.82 5.97 8.44
N ILE A 141 -4.22 5.73 7.18
CA ILE A 141 -4.15 4.41 6.53
C ILE A 141 -2.70 3.95 6.42
N LEU A 142 -1.79 4.82 5.99
CA LEU A 142 -0.36 4.53 5.89
C LEU A 142 0.24 4.18 7.26
N LEU A 143 -0.03 4.99 8.29
CA LEU A 143 0.42 4.74 9.66
C LEU A 143 -0.13 3.41 10.20
N THR A 144 -1.38 3.09 9.91
CA THR A 144 -1.98 1.80 10.27
C THR A 144 -1.21 0.63 9.65
N GLY A 145 -0.88 0.72 8.36
CA GLY A 145 -0.06 -0.28 7.68
C GLY A 145 1.34 -0.44 8.28
N ILE A 146 2.00 0.68 8.63
CA ILE A 146 3.31 0.67 9.31
C ILE A 146 3.21 -0.01 10.69
N ILE A 147 2.16 0.28 11.46
CA ILE A 147 1.93 -0.33 12.77
C ILE A 147 1.72 -1.85 12.65
N ILE A 148 0.92 -2.30 11.68
CA ILE A 148 0.71 -3.73 11.42
C ILE A 148 2.03 -4.41 11.05
N LEU A 149 2.83 -3.81 10.16
CA LEU A 149 4.13 -4.35 9.77
C LEU A 149 5.07 -4.47 10.98
N TRP A 150 5.12 -3.44 11.82
CA TRP A 150 5.92 -3.45 13.04
C TRP A 150 5.49 -4.55 14.02
N GLN A 151 4.19 -4.75 14.20
CA GLN A 151 3.65 -5.83 15.02
C GLN A 151 3.99 -7.21 14.43
N ALA A 152 3.87 -7.38 13.10
CA ALA A 152 4.23 -8.61 12.41
C ALA A 152 5.69 -9.01 12.69
N ILE A 153 6.61 -8.04 12.61
CA ILE A 153 8.03 -8.25 12.90
C ILE A 153 8.24 -8.61 14.38
N THR A 154 7.64 -7.84 15.29
CA THR A 154 7.87 -7.98 16.73
C THR A 154 7.36 -9.32 17.27
N MET A 155 6.17 -9.74 16.86
CA MET A 155 5.59 -11.03 17.25
C MET A 155 6.46 -12.20 16.77
N ASN A 156 6.98 -12.13 15.55
CA ASN A 156 7.76 -13.20 14.97
C ASN A 156 9.23 -13.21 15.44
N LYS A 157 9.77 -12.06 15.84
CA LYS A 157 11.07 -11.98 16.54
C LYS A 157 11.01 -12.68 17.90
N LYS A 158 9.94 -12.49 18.68
CA LYS A 158 9.77 -13.17 19.97
C LYS A 158 9.71 -14.69 19.82
N HIS A 159 8.98 -15.17 18.82
CA HIS A 159 8.82 -16.59 18.53
C HIS A 159 10.09 -17.28 18.00
N SER A 160 10.96 -16.56 17.28
CA SER A 160 12.23 -17.09 16.79
C SER A 160 13.31 -17.17 17.88
N THR A 161 13.24 -16.30 18.88
CA THR A 161 14.15 -16.30 20.04
C THR A 161 13.82 -17.45 21.00
N GLN A 162 12.53 -17.75 21.17
CA GLN A 162 12.05 -18.82 22.06
C GLN A 162 12.31 -20.25 21.52
N HIS A 163 12.55 -20.41 20.22
CA HIS A 163 12.96 -21.69 19.61
C HIS A 163 14.49 -21.92 19.57
N ARG A 164 15.28 -20.95 20.06
CA ARG A 164 16.75 -21.03 20.11
C ARG A 164 17.31 -21.31 21.51
N LEU A 165 16.48 -21.24 22.54
CA LEU A 165 16.76 -21.69 23.91
C LEU A 165 16.20 -23.11 24.06
#